data_AF-A0A962TGC2-F1
#
_entry.id   AF-A0A962TGC2-F1
#
_cell.length_a   1.000
_cell.length_b   1.000
_cell.length_c   1.000
_cell.angle_alpha   90.00
_cell.angle_beta   90.00
_cell.angle_gamma   90.00
#
_symmetry.space_group_name_H-M   'P 1'
#
loop_
_entity.id
_entity.type
_entity.pdbx_description
1 polymer ?
#
loop_
_entity_poly.entity_id
_entity_poly.type
_entity_poly.pdbx_seq_one_letter_code
_entity_poly.pdbx_strand_id
1 'polypeptide(L)'
;MVLRLLQSIFTTAPSKPSKFDEALIHSAIERVVDGTDPRLRAVRNYQRKLRDAVEQAIAFVVAFVDTFPPAVELSRRSFTTDPRVRALFASPQQLQEVISFSQGMLSYLDQNPGPLPETLYAVLVAERVEKNVIGMDLHGDLTRRDVAQTVVNFHDPRVSLPTDNAAESRHDAMNRVFDYLIEIALQRLVATRSRKQQLEQQQRSLLQKKAQLYKASTRALEPLMEIRVPAAPDAGALEKQLQEIEAELTRIRISSATIENHLAKV
;
A
#
# COMPACT_ATOMS: atom_id res chain seq x y z
N MET A 1 -1.56 52.94 -16.86
CA MET A 1 -1.75 52.64 -15.42
C MET A 1 -2.24 51.19 -15.30
N VAL A 2 -1.31 50.24 -15.49
CA VAL A 2 -1.57 48.80 -15.72
C VAL A 2 -0.98 48.01 -14.56
N LEU A 3 -1.67 47.94 -13.42
CA LEU A 3 -1.25 47.16 -12.24
C LEU A 3 -2.46 46.64 -11.44
N ARG A 4 -3.50 46.10 -12.11
CA ARG A 4 -4.64 45.43 -11.43
C ARG A 4 -4.83 43.95 -11.79
N LEU A 5 -3.90 43.33 -12.52
CA LEU A 5 -4.06 41.97 -13.06
C LEU A 5 -3.12 40.90 -12.46
N LEU A 6 -2.30 41.23 -11.45
CA LEU A 6 -1.33 40.29 -10.87
C LEU A 6 -1.59 39.88 -9.41
N GLN A 7 -2.73 40.26 -8.82
CA GLN A 7 -3.09 39.85 -7.44
C GLN A 7 -3.98 38.60 -7.38
N SER A 8 -4.30 37.96 -8.52
CA SER A 8 -5.28 36.86 -8.60
C SER A 8 -4.69 35.46 -8.80
N ILE A 9 -3.36 35.28 -8.67
CA ILE A 9 -2.70 33.97 -8.86
C ILE A 9 -2.03 33.43 -7.59
N PHE A 10 -1.99 34.23 -6.52
CA PHE A 10 -1.51 33.81 -5.20
C PHE A 10 -2.62 33.77 -4.16
N THR A 11 -3.84 33.42 -4.58
CA THR A 11 -4.89 32.99 -3.65
C THR A 11 -4.47 31.65 -3.09
N THR A 12 -3.64 31.71 -2.05
CA THR A 12 -3.46 30.62 -1.11
C THR A 12 -4.86 30.37 -0.56
N ALA A 13 -5.51 29.31 -1.01
CA ALA A 13 -6.74 28.86 -0.39
C ALA A 13 -6.47 28.78 1.12
N PRO A 14 -7.31 29.39 1.98
CA PRO A 14 -7.13 29.24 3.41
C PRO A 14 -7.21 27.74 3.69
N SER A 15 -6.12 27.18 4.23
CA SER A 15 -6.10 25.82 4.75
C SER A 15 -7.29 25.70 5.69
N LYS A 16 -8.21 24.79 5.39
CA LYS A 16 -9.34 24.52 6.28
C LYS A 16 -8.76 24.27 7.69
N PRO A 17 -9.37 24.82 8.75
CA PRO A 17 -8.96 24.47 10.10
C PRO A 17 -9.07 22.94 10.22
N SER A 18 -7.94 22.32 10.53
CA SER A 18 -7.87 20.89 10.74
C SER A 18 -8.87 20.47 11.82
N LYS A 19 -9.54 19.33 11.59
CA LYS A 19 -10.41 18.69 12.58
C LYS A 19 -9.61 18.00 13.71
N PHE A 20 -8.30 17.83 13.51
CA PHE A 20 -7.36 17.15 14.39
C PHE A 20 -6.32 18.12 14.97
N ASP A 21 -5.73 17.76 16.11
CA ASP A 21 -4.67 18.53 16.75
C ASP A 21 -3.46 18.70 15.81
N GLU A 22 -2.85 19.89 15.82
CA GLU A 22 -1.71 20.23 14.96
C GLU A 22 -0.49 19.36 15.30
N ALA A 23 -0.31 19.03 16.59
CA ALA A 23 0.77 18.15 17.03
C ALA A 23 0.63 16.72 16.46
N LEU A 24 -0.61 16.22 16.38
CA LEU A 24 -0.92 14.91 15.81
C LEU A 24 -0.69 14.89 14.30
N ILE A 25 -1.10 15.93 13.59
CA ILE A 25 -0.83 16.03 12.14
C ILE A 25 0.66 16.11 11.88
N HIS A 26 1.39 16.90 12.66
CA HIS A 26 2.83 17.02 12.50
C HIS A 26 3.53 15.67 12.70
N SER A 27 3.21 14.94 13.78
CA SER A 27 3.81 13.63 14.05
C SER A 27 3.44 12.61 12.97
N ALA A 28 2.20 12.62 12.48
CA ALA A 28 1.75 11.75 11.40
C ALA A 28 2.48 12.05 10.07
N ILE A 29 2.70 13.32 9.74
CA ILE A 29 3.48 13.72 8.56
C ILE A 29 4.92 13.20 8.67
N GLU A 30 5.58 13.39 9.82
CA GLU A 30 6.96 12.90 10.00
C GLU A 30 7.01 11.37 9.91
N ARG A 31 6.04 10.66 10.50
CA ARG A 31 5.92 9.20 10.41
C ARG A 31 5.78 8.72 8.97
N VAL A 32 4.97 9.41 8.15
CA VAL A 32 4.82 9.12 6.72
C VAL A 32 6.15 9.35 5.97
N VAL A 33 6.85 10.44 6.27
CA VAL A 33 8.14 10.75 5.62
C VAL A 33 9.21 9.72 5.99
N ASP A 34 9.28 9.32 7.26
CA ASP A 34 10.23 8.32 7.73
C ASP A 34 9.95 6.93 7.16
N GLY A 35 8.67 6.56 7.03
CA GLY A 35 8.29 5.27 6.46
C GLY A 35 8.29 5.20 4.93
N THR A 36 8.42 6.33 4.22
CA THR A 36 8.45 6.35 2.74
C THR A 36 9.81 6.77 2.17
N ASP A 37 10.11 8.06 2.15
CA ASP A 37 11.39 8.59 1.70
C ASP A 37 11.80 9.81 2.55
N PRO A 38 12.82 9.68 3.41
CA PRO A 38 13.32 10.78 4.22
C PRO A 38 13.79 12.01 3.41
N ARG A 39 14.10 11.84 2.11
CA ARG A 39 14.50 12.94 1.23
C ARG A 39 13.37 13.92 0.94
N LEU A 40 12.11 13.57 1.24
CA LEU A 40 10.96 14.47 1.13
C LEU A 40 11.12 15.73 2.01
N ARG A 41 11.92 15.67 3.09
CA ARG A 41 12.22 16.85 3.93
C ARG A 41 12.92 17.98 3.19
N ALA A 42 13.62 17.68 2.09
CA ALA A 42 14.27 18.70 1.26
C ALA A 42 13.27 19.51 0.40
N VAL A 43 12.00 19.10 0.33
CA VAL A 43 10.99 19.82 -0.46
C VAL A 43 10.48 21.02 0.32
N ARG A 44 10.50 22.18 -0.34
CA ARG A 44 9.91 23.39 0.21
C ARG A 44 8.43 23.18 0.55
N ASN A 45 8.07 23.49 1.79
CA ASN A 45 6.72 23.38 2.34
C ASN A 45 6.13 21.95 2.24
N TYR A 46 6.95 20.90 2.37
CA TYR A 46 6.47 19.51 2.28
C TYR A 46 5.36 19.21 3.28
N GLN A 47 5.49 19.67 4.53
CA GLN A 47 4.46 19.48 5.56
C GLN A 47 3.11 20.05 5.12
N ARG A 48 3.08 21.26 4.56
CA ARG A 48 1.85 21.88 4.05
C ARG A 48 1.23 21.08 2.91
N LYS A 49 2.06 20.46 2.06
CA LYS A 49 1.57 19.69 0.92
C LYS A 49 1.06 18.31 1.34
N LEU A 50 1.68 17.68 2.34
CA LEU A 50 1.26 16.37 2.86
C LEU A 50 0.04 16.47 3.78
N ARG A 51 -0.20 17.63 4.38
CA ARG A 51 -1.25 17.87 5.36
C ARG A 51 -2.61 17.31 4.92
N ASP A 52 -3.10 17.70 3.75
CA ASP A 52 -4.45 17.29 3.29
C ASP A 52 -4.56 15.77 3.11
N ALA A 53 -3.51 15.11 2.60
CA ALA A 53 -3.47 13.67 2.42
C ALA A 53 -3.40 12.93 3.78
N VAL A 54 -2.58 13.45 4.70
CA VAL A 54 -2.45 12.89 6.05
C VAL A 54 -3.74 13.07 6.87
N GLU A 55 -4.40 14.22 6.78
CA GLU A 55 -5.71 14.45 7.42
C GLU A 55 -6.77 13.47 6.90
N GLN A 56 -6.81 13.20 5.59
CA GLN A 56 -7.70 12.20 5.01
C GLN A 56 -7.35 10.77 5.48
N ALA A 57 -6.06 10.44 5.56
CA ALA A 57 -5.61 9.15 6.04
C ALA A 57 -5.99 8.94 7.52
N ILE A 58 -5.79 9.94 8.38
CA ILE A 58 -6.19 9.89 9.80
C ILE A 58 -7.71 9.72 9.90
N ALA A 59 -8.49 10.52 9.16
CA ALA A 59 -9.94 10.41 9.16
C ALA A 59 -10.43 9.03 8.71
N PHE A 60 -9.80 8.46 7.68
CA PHE A 60 -10.09 7.10 7.22
C PHE A 60 -9.76 6.06 8.28
N VAL A 61 -8.59 6.15 8.93
CA VAL A 61 -8.16 5.21 9.96
C VAL A 61 -9.11 5.22 11.16
N VAL A 62 -9.50 6.41 11.64
CA VAL A 62 -10.46 6.56 12.73
C VAL A 62 -11.80 5.92 12.34
N ALA A 63 -12.35 6.31 11.19
CA ALA A 63 -13.62 5.77 10.71
C ALA A 63 -13.56 4.24 10.52
N PHE A 64 -12.44 3.71 10.05
CA PHE A 64 -12.24 2.27 9.83
C PHE A 64 -12.22 1.50 11.16
N VAL A 65 -11.43 1.94 12.14
CA VAL A 65 -11.35 1.26 13.44
C VAL A 65 -12.66 1.40 14.23
N ASP A 66 -13.40 2.49 14.04
CA ASP A 66 -14.73 2.67 14.64
C ASP A 66 -15.76 1.67 14.12
N THR A 67 -15.55 1.05 12.95
CA THR A 67 -16.41 -0.04 12.46
C THR A 67 -16.15 -1.38 13.15
N PHE A 68 -15.08 -1.50 13.94
CA PHE A 68 -14.75 -2.76 14.60
C PHE A 68 -15.83 -3.14 15.62
N PRO A 69 -16.24 -4.42 15.65
CA PRO A 69 -17.24 -4.88 16.61
C PRO A 69 -16.76 -4.66 18.06
N PRO A 70 -17.68 -4.70 19.04
CA PRO A 70 -17.31 -4.77 20.45
C PRO A 70 -16.34 -5.93 20.70
N ALA A 71 -15.50 -5.78 21.73
CA ALA A 71 -14.54 -6.81 22.10
C ALA A 71 -15.26 -8.13 22.39
N VAL A 72 -14.73 -9.22 21.85
CA VAL A 72 -15.25 -10.58 22.03
C VAL A 72 -14.30 -11.31 22.97
N GLU A 73 -14.85 -11.95 24.00
CA GLU A 73 -14.05 -12.76 24.91
C GLU A 73 -13.49 -14.00 24.18
N LEU A 74 -12.16 -14.18 24.23
CA LEU A 74 -11.50 -15.36 23.71
C LEU A 74 -11.10 -16.29 24.86
N SER A 75 -11.89 -17.33 25.07
CA SER A 75 -11.66 -18.36 26.09
C SER A 75 -12.11 -19.73 25.58
N ARG A 76 -11.67 -20.80 26.26
CA ARG A 76 -12.15 -22.17 25.94
C ARG A 76 -13.68 -22.27 26.03
N ARG A 77 -14.32 -21.48 26.91
CA ARG A 77 -15.77 -21.42 27.05
C ARG A 77 -16.42 -20.66 25.90
N SER A 78 -15.82 -19.56 25.45
CA SER A 78 -16.36 -18.78 24.33
C SER A 78 -16.32 -19.56 23.01
N PHE A 79 -15.37 -20.48 22.82
CA PHE A 79 -15.39 -21.40 21.67
C PHE A 79 -16.67 -22.24 21.55
N THR A 80 -17.25 -22.65 22.69
CA THR A 80 -18.47 -23.47 22.70
C THR A 80 -19.73 -22.62 22.57
N THR A 81 -19.69 -21.38 23.07
CA THR A 81 -20.87 -20.53 23.25
C THR A 81 -21.02 -19.45 22.17
N ASP A 82 -19.92 -18.94 21.61
CA ASP A 82 -19.92 -17.92 20.56
C ASP A 82 -19.59 -18.54 19.18
N PRO A 83 -20.54 -18.52 18.23
CA PRO A 83 -20.32 -19.06 16.88
C PRO A 83 -19.23 -18.30 16.09
N ARG A 84 -18.96 -17.03 16.43
CA ARG A 84 -17.91 -16.23 15.77
C ARG A 84 -16.53 -16.77 16.10
N VAL A 85 -16.30 -17.15 17.35
CA VAL A 85 -15.04 -17.75 17.80
C VAL A 85 -14.86 -19.12 17.12
N ARG A 86 -15.93 -19.90 17.00
CA ARG A 86 -15.90 -21.20 16.30
C ARG A 86 -15.62 -21.06 14.80
N ALA A 87 -16.03 -19.95 14.17
CA ALA A 87 -15.72 -19.71 12.76
C ALA A 87 -14.24 -19.36 12.52
N LEU A 88 -13.56 -18.81 13.53
CA LEU A 88 -12.17 -18.33 13.45
C LEU A 88 -11.13 -19.39 13.84
N PHE A 89 -11.52 -20.35 14.69
CA PHE A 89 -10.62 -21.39 15.19
C PHE A 89 -11.19 -22.78 14.93
N ALA A 90 -10.35 -23.74 14.53
CA ALA A 90 -10.78 -25.11 14.29
C ALA A 90 -10.97 -25.90 15.59
N SER A 91 -10.26 -25.54 16.67
CA SER A 91 -10.36 -26.20 17.98
C SER A 91 -10.03 -25.26 19.14
N PRO A 92 -10.47 -25.58 20.37
CA PRO A 92 -10.07 -24.84 21.57
C PRO A 92 -8.54 -24.87 21.82
N GLN A 93 -7.86 -25.94 21.41
CA GLN A 93 -6.40 -26.09 21.52
C GLN A 93 -5.71 -25.10 20.58
N GLN A 94 -6.16 -25.03 19.32
CA GLN A 94 -5.62 -24.07 18.35
C GLN A 94 -5.81 -22.63 18.82
N LEU A 95 -6.98 -22.31 19.38
CA LEU A 95 -7.24 -20.99 19.97
C LEU A 95 -6.19 -20.64 21.04
N GLN A 96 -5.92 -21.57 21.95
CA GLN A 96 -4.94 -21.34 23.01
C GLN A 96 -3.52 -21.21 22.46
N GLU A 97 -3.12 -22.06 21.50
CA GLU A 97 -1.81 -22.00 20.87
C GLU A 97 -1.59 -20.65 20.16
N VAL A 98 -2.56 -20.20 19.37
CA VAL A 98 -2.49 -18.93 18.64
C VAL A 98 -2.34 -17.75 19.59
N ILE A 99 -3.07 -17.73 20.70
CA ILE A 99 -3.00 -16.63 21.67
C ILE A 99 -1.66 -16.68 22.41
N SER A 100 -1.30 -17.83 22.98
CA SER A 100 -0.12 -17.99 23.84
C SER A 100 1.21 -17.80 23.10
N PHE A 101 1.30 -18.23 21.84
CA PHE A 101 2.53 -18.16 21.04
C PHE A 101 2.49 -17.05 19.98
N SER A 102 1.52 -16.14 20.06
CA SER A 102 1.55 -14.96 19.20
C SER A 102 2.79 -14.12 19.51
N GLN A 103 3.41 -13.57 18.47
CA GLN A 103 4.55 -12.66 18.63
C GLN A 103 4.19 -11.46 19.53
N GLY A 104 2.94 -11.00 19.47
CA GLY A 104 2.42 -9.95 20.35
C GLY A 104 2.47 -10.35 21.82
N MET A 105 1.98 -11.54 22.16
CA MET A 105 1.99 -12.05 23.54
C MET A 105 3.41 -12.27 24.06
N LEU A 106 4.29 -12.86 23.24
CA LEU A 106 5.70 -13.06 23.62
C LEU A 106 6.38 -11.71 23.90
N SER A 107 6.19 -10.73 23.02
CA SER A 107 6.76 -9.38 23.20
C SER A 107 6.19 -8.68 24.44
N TYR A 108 4.91 -8.88 24.76
CA TYR A 108 4.28 -8.32 25.95
C TYR A 108 4.86 -8.90 27.24
N LEU A 109 5.03 -10.23 27.29
CA LEU A 109 5.63 -10.93 28.44
C LEU A 109 7.08 -10.50 28.67
N ASP A 110 7.85 -10.29 27.60
CA ASP A 110 9.24 -9.80 27.70
C ASP A 110 9.31 -8.38 28.26
N GLN A 111 8.37 -7.51 27.87
CA GLN A 111 8.32 -6.11 28.32
C GLN A 111 7.74 -5.95 29.72
N ASN A 112 6.90 -6.90 30.17
CA ASN A 112 6.20 -6.85 31.45
C ASN A 112 6.51 -8.11 32.27
N PRO A 113 7.72 -8.20 32.88
CA PRO A 113 8.07 -9.29 33.77
C PRO A 113 7.29 -9.14 35.09
N GLY A 114 6.06 -9.63 35.11
CA GLY A 114 5.14 -9.52 36.23
C GLY A 114 3.95 -10.47 36.09
N PRO A 115 3.05 -10.51 37.08
CA PRO A 115 1.82 -11.27 36.96
C PRO A 115 0.98 -10.72 35.81
N LEU A 116 0.43 -11.62 34.99
CA LEU A 116 -0.49 -11.24 33.92
C LEU A 116 -1.75 -10.59 34.50
N PRO A 117 -2.27 -9.52 33.87
CA PRO A 117 -3.54 -8.94 34.26
C PRO A 117 -4.68 -9.93 34.00
N GLU A 118 -5.83 -9.69 34.65
CA GLU A 118 -7.01 -10.56 34.53
C GLU A 118 -7.58 -10.57 33.10
N THR A 119 -7.45 -9.47 32.37
CA THR A 119 -7.97 -9.33 31.01
C THR A 119 -6.94 -8.61 30.14
N LEU A 120 -6.77 -9.11 28.92
CA LEU A 120 -5.98 -8.50 27.86
C LEU A 120 -6.86 -8.29 26.63
N TYR A 121 -6.67 -7.16 25.98
CA TYR A 121 -7.30 -6.76 24.74
C TYR A 121 -6.29 -6.80 23.61
N ALA A 122 -6.69 -7.37 22.48
CA ALA A 122 -5.86 -7.42 21.29
C ALA A 122 -6.73 -7.40 20.04
N VAL A 123 -6.14 -7.02 18.90
CA VAL A 123 -6.78 -7.14 17.60
C VAL A 123 -6.51 -8.53 17.05
N LEU A 124 -7.58 -9.22 16.67
CA LEU A 124 -7.53 -10.49 15.97
C LEU A 124 -7.77 -10.24 14.48
N VAL A 125 -6.84 -10.73 13.66
CA VAL A 125 -6.92 -10.69 12.20
C VAL A 125 -6.94 -12.11 11.67
N ALA A 126 -7.74 -12.37 10.65
CA ALA A 126 -7.76 -13.65 9.94
C ALA A 126 -7.98 -13.42 8.45
N GLU A 127 -7.48 -14.33 7.63
CA GLU A 127 -7.71 -14.32 6.19
C GLU A 127 -9.09 -14.90 5.87
N ARG A 128 -9.93 -14.11 5.19
CA ARG A 128 -11.25 -14.56 4.74
C ARG A 128 -11.14 -15.25 3.38
N VAL A 129 -11.55 -16.51 3.32
CA VAL A 129 -11.57 -17.32 2.10
C VAL A 129 -13.01 -17.73 1.78
N GLU A 130 -13.51 -17.26 0.65
CA GLU A 130 -14.83 -17.64 0.13
C GLU A 130 -14.70 -18.82 -0.83
N LYS A 131 -15.53 -19.85 -0.64
CA LYS A 131 -15.61 -21.01 -1.53
C LYS A 131 -17.05 -21.22 -1.97
N ASN A 132 -17.25 -21.33 -3.28
CA ASN A 132 -18.52 -21.76 -3.83
C ASN A 132 -18.56 -23.29 -3.82
N VAL A 133 -19.53 -23.85 -3.11
CA VAL A 133 -19.76 -25.28 -2.98
C VAL A 133 -21.18 -25.60 -3.41
N ILE A 134 -21.38 -26.79 -3.95
CA ILE A 134 -22.70 -27.29 -4.25
C ILE A 134 -23.19 -28.04 -3.01
N GLY A 135 -24.23 -27.53 -2.39
CA GLY A 135 -24.80 -28.06 -1.17
C GLY A 135 -26.26 -28.48 -1.31
N MET A 136 -26.84 -28.87 -0.19
CA MET A 136 -28.26 -29.16 -0.06
C MET A 136 -28.92 -27.99 0.65
N ASP A 137 -30.06 -27.55 0.14
CA ASP A 137 -30.87 -26.50 0.76
C ASP A 137 -32.26 -27.06 1.08
N LEU A 138 -32.83 -26.65 2.20
CA LEU A 138 -34.15 -27.06 2.64
C LEU A 138 -35.12 -25.93 2.34
N HIS A 139 -36.00 -26.11 1.35
CA HIS A 139 -37.03 -25.12 1.03
C HIS A 139 -38.40 -25.64 1.49
N GLY A 140 -38.81 -25.26 2.70
CA GLY A 140 -39.94 -25.90 3.39
C GLY A 140 -39.59 -27.33 3.79
N ASP A 141 -40.41 -28.31 3.41
CA ASP A 141 -40.17 -29.75 3.65
C ASP A 141 -39.46 -30.45 2.48
N LEU A 142 -39.10 -29.74 1.40
CA LEU A 142 -38.47 -30.31 0.21
C LEU A 142 -36.96 -30.05 0.21
N THR A 143 -36.19 -31.14 0.25
CA THR A 143 -34.74 -31.13 0.12
C THR A 143 -34.32 -30.90 -1.33
N ARG A 144 -33.79 -29.71 -1.63
CA ARG A 144 -33.26 -29.37 -2.96
C ARG A 144 -31.78 -29.76 -3.02
N ARG A 145 -31.44 -30.63 -3.97
CA ARG A 145 -30.04 -30.96 -4.31
C ARG A 145 -29.50 -29.95 -5.32
N ASP A 146 -28.18 -29.84 -5.34
CA ASP A 146 -27.40 -28.99 -6.25
C ASP A 146 -27.60 -27.48 -6.11
N VAL A 147 -27.71 -26.98 -4.88
CA VAL A 147 -27.81 -25.54 -4.62
C VAL A 147 -26.43 -24.93 -4.49
N ALA A 148 -26.13 -23.92 -5.30
CA ALA A 148 -24.89 -23.14 -5.17
C ALA A 148 -24.90 -22.38 -3.83
N GLN A 149 -23.93 -22.68 -2.97
CA GLN A 149 -23.75 -22.07 -1.66
C GLN A 149 -22.37 -21.43 -1.58
N THR A 150 -22.27 -20.26 -0.97
CA THR A 150 -20.98 -19.61 -0.68
C THR A 150 -20.63 -19.85 0.78
N VAL A 151 -19.60 -20.67 1.02
CA VAL A 151 -19.06 -20.92 2.35
C VAL A 151 -17.91 -19.96 2.60
N VAL A 152 -17.97 -19.24 3.71
CA VAL A 152 -16.93 -18.31 4.17
C VAL A 152 -16.12 -19.00 5.26
N ASN A 153 -14.84 -19.21 5.01
CA ASN A 153 -13.89 -19.75 5.98
C ASN A 153 -12.89 -18.68 6.39
N PHE A 154 -12.36 -18.81 7.61
CA PHE A 154 -11.28 -17.96 8.09
C PHE A 154 -10.04 -18.81 8.31
N HIS A 155 -8.89 -18.30 7.86
CA HIS A 155 -7.60 -18.96 7.95
C HIS A 155 -6.57 -18.06 8.64
N ASP A 156 -5.53 -18.70 9.17
CA ASP A 156 -4.37 -18.03 9.79
C ASP A 156 -4.76 -16.92 10.79
N PRO A 157 -5.51 -17.23 11.86
CA PRO A 157 -5.83 -16.25 12.88
C PRO A 157 -4.55 -15.77 13.57
N ARG A 158 -4.34 -14.46 13.61
CA ARG A 158 -3.19 -13.79 14.22
C ARG A 158 -3.65 -12.73 15.20
N VAL A 159 -3.01 -12.71 16.37
CA VAL A 159 -3.30 -11.75 17.44
C VAL A 159 -2.18 -10.70 17.49
N SER A 160 -2.55 -9.42 17.56
CA SER A 160 -1.62 -8.29 17.69
C SER A 160 -1.12 -8.11 19.13
N LEU A 161 -0.35 -7.04 19.36
CA LEU A 161 0.13 -6.64 20.68
C LEU A 161 -1.04 -6.57 21.69
N PRO A 162 -1.02 -7.39 22.76
CA PRO A 162 -2.02 -7.32 23.80
C PRO A 162 -1.74 -6.13 24.73
N THR A 163 -2.81 -5.49 25.20
CA THR A 163 -2.81 -4.39 26.17
C THR A 163 -3.86 -4.68 27.24
N ASP A 164 -3.68 -4.17 28.45
CA ASP A 164 -4.66 -4.30 29.54
C ASP A 164 -5.85 -3.34 29.40
N ASN A 165 -5.83 -2.46 28.39
CA ASN A 165 -6.85 -1.45 28.15
C ASN A 165 -7.47 -1.55 26.73
N ALA A 166 -8.80 -1.66 26.67
CA ALA A 166 -9.53 -1.74 25.42
C ALA A 166 -9.37 -0.49 24.53
N ALA A 167 -9.25 0.70 25.13
CA ALA A 167 -9.09 1.95 24.40
C ALA A 167 -7.69 2.03 23.76
N GLU A 168 -6.66 1.58 24.46
CA GLU A 168 -5.30 1.49 23.93
C GLU A 168 -5.22 0.46 22.81
N SER A 169 -5.89 -0.69 22.94
CA SER A 169 -5.95 -1.69 21.86
C SER A 169 -6.53 -1.11 20.56
N ARG A 170 -7.54 -0.25 20.67
CA ARG A 170 -8.10 0.47 19.51
C ARG A 170 -7.13 1.51 18.97
N HIS A 171 -6.42 2.22 19.83
CA HIS A 171 -5.40 3.19 19.40
C HIS A 171 -4.24 2.50 18.67
N ASP A 172 -3.77 1.36 19.17
CA ASP A 172 -2.76 0.54 18.51
C ASP A 172 -3.25 0.00 17.16
N ALA A 173 -4.53 -0.36 17.07
CA ALA A 173 -5.16 -0.71 15.80
C ALA A 173 -5.09 0.46 14.80
N MET A 174 -5.40 1.68 15.24
CA MET A 174 -5.31 2.88 14.41
C MET A 174 -3.88 3.10 13.91
N ASN A 175 -2.89 3.02 14.81
CA ASN A 175 -1.48 3.16 14.46
C ASN A 175 -1.05 2.09 13.45
N ARG A 176 -1.46 0.83 13.64
CA ARG A 176 -1.11 -0.25 12.71
C ARG A 176 -1.73 -0.08 11.33
N VAL A 177 -3.00 0.34 11.25
CA VAL A 177 -3.66 0.61 9.97
C VAL A 177 -2.99 1.79 9.27
N PHE A 178 -2.61 2.83 10.00
CA PHE A 178 -1.88 3.97 9.44
C PHE A 178 -0.51 3.54 8.89
N ASP A 179 0.24 2.73 9.64
CA ASP A 179 1.52 2.15 9.18
C ASP A 179 1.35 1.31 7.92
N TYR A 180 0.25 0.56 7.81
CA TYR A 180 -0.04 -0.21 6.61
C TYR A 180 -0.30 0.69 5.38
N LEU A 181 -0.94 1.85 5.56
CA LEU A 181 -1.08 2.84 4.49
C LEU A 181 0.28 3.37 4.03
N ILE A 182 1.19 3.62 4.98
CA ILE A 182 2.58 4.04 4.70
C ILE A 182 3.33 2.94 3.93
N GLU A 183 3.20 1.68 4.34
CA GLU A 183 3.80 0.53 3.64
C GLU A 183 3.30 0.45 2.19
N ILE A 184 2.00 0.62 1.95
CA ILE A 184 1.42 0.66 0.59
C ILE A 184 1.99 1.82 -0.22
N ALA A 185 2.08 3.01 0.37
CA ALA A 185 2.65 4.19 -0.28
C ALA A 185 4.12 3.96 -0.69
N LEU A 186 4.92 3.37 0.21
CA LEU A 186 6.30 2.98 -0.06
C LEU A 186 6.38 1.98 -1.21
N GLN A 187 5.56 0.92 -1.21
CA GLN A 187 5.54 -0.08 -2.28
C GLN A 187 5.24 0.54 -3.65
N ARG A 188 4.25 1.45 -3.73
CA ARG A 188 3.90 2.18 -4.95
C ARG A 188 5.04 3.07 -5.43
N LEU A 189 5.73 3.73 -4.51
CA LEU A 189 6.87 4.60 -4.80
C LEU A 189 8.07 3.79 -5.32
N VAL A 190 8.38 2.66 -4.70
CA VAL A 190 9.44 1.73 -5.15
C VAL A 190 9.11 1.16 -6.54
N ALA A 191 7.88 0.71 -6.76
CA ALA A 191 7.44 0.20 -8.06
C ALA A 191 7.59 1.26 -9.17
N THR A 192 7.21 2.51 -8.87
CA THR A 192 7.36 3.64 -9.81
C THR A 192 8.84 3.90 -10.14
N ARG A 193 9.74 3.85 -9.15
CA ARG A 193 11.18 4.03 -9.36
C ARG A 193 11.79 2.92 -10.21
N SER A 194 11.44 1.67 -9.92
CA SER A 194 11.90 0.51 -10.69
C SER A 194 11.47 0.63 -12.16
N ARG A 195 10.20 0.98 -12.41
CA ARG A 195 9.67 1.22 -13.75
C ARG A 195 10.46 2.31 -14.50
N LYS A 196 10.79 3.42 -13.83
CA LYS A 196 11.60 4.50 -14.42
C LYS A 196 13.01 4.01 -14.79
N GLN A 197 13.68 3.29 -13.90
CA GLN A 197 15.02 2.75 -14.16
C GLN A 197 15.03 1.76 -15.32
N GLN A 198 14.01 0.88 -15.40
CA GLN A 198 13.86 -0.06 -16.51
C GLN A 198 13.74 0.66 -17.86
N LEU A 199 12.90 1.70 -17.93
CA LEU A 199 12.73 2.49 -19.16
C LEU A 199 14.00 3.26 -19.54
N GLU A 200 14.72 3.83 -18.57
CA GLU A 200 16.01 4.49 -18.82
C GLU A 200 17.08 3.50 -19.34
N GLN A 201 17.12 2.27 -18.81
CA GLN A 201 18.00 1.21 -19.31
C GLN A 201 17.64 0.78 -20.73
N GLN A 202 16.34 0.61 -21.01
CA GLN A 202 15.85 0.29 -22.35
C GLN A 202 16.25 1.38 -23.35
N GLN A 203 16.02 2.66 -23.02
CA GLN A 203 16.44 3.79 -23.86
C GLN A 203 17.94 3.75 -24.16
N ARG A 204 18.79 3.56 -23.13
CA ARG A 204 20.26 3.46 -23.32
C ARG A 204 20.64 2.29 -24.24
N SER A 205 19.99 1.14 -24.09
CA SER A 205 20.26 -0.02 -24.94
C SER A 205 19.88 0.22 -26.41
N LEU A 206 18.76 0.91 -26.66
CA LEU A 206 18.31 1.27 -28.00
C LEU A 206 19.24 2.30 -28.65
N LEU A 207 19.69 3.31 -27.90
CA LEU A 207 20.67 4.28 -28.37
C LEU A 207 22.01 3.61 -28.72
N GLN A 208 22.47 2.64 -27.92
CA GLN A 208 23.66 1.85 -28.22
C GLN A 208 23.50 1.01 -29.48
N LYS A 209 22.35 0.33 -29.66
CA LYS A 209 22.04 -0.41 -30.90
C LYS A 209 22.02 0.51 -32.11
N LYS A 210 21.38 1.69 -32.02
CA LYS A 210 21.36 2.70 -33.09
C LYS A 210 22.78 3.17 -33.43
N ALA A 211 23.62 3.44 -32.44
CA ALA A 211 25.01 3.83 -32.65
C ALA A 211 25.86 2.70 -33.28
N GLN A 212 25.62 1.45 -32.91
CA GLN A 212 26.27 0.28 -33.54
C GLN A 212 25.84 0.11 -35.00
N LEU A 213 24.54 0.28 -35.31
CA LEU A 213 24.04 0.23 -36.69
C LEU A 213 24.63 1.36 -37.54
N TYR A 214 24.71 2.59 -37.02
CA TYR A 214 25.38 3.67 -37.73
C TYR A 214 26.86 3.36 -37.96
N LYS A 215 27.60 2.94 -36.93
CA LYS A 215 29.01 2.52 -37.08
C LYS A 215 29.17 1.39 -38.10
N ALA A 216 28.28 0.41 -38.12
CA ALA A 216 28.28 -0.68 -39.08
C ALA A 216 27.98 -0.19 -40.51
N SER A 217 27.02 0.75 -40.67
CA SER A 217 26.73 1.36 -41.98
C SER A 217 27.88 2.23 -42.49
N THR A 218 28.56 2.99 -41.62
CA THR A 218 29.73 3.80 -41.99
C THR A 218 30.91 2.91 -42.35
N ARG A 219 31.11 1.79 -41.65
CA ARG A 219 32.17 0.81 -41.95
C ARG A 219 31.87 -0.04 -43.19
N ALA A 220 30.59 -0.24 -43.53
CA ALA A 220 30.15 -0.89 -44.76
C ALA A 220 30.26 0.04 -45.99
N LEU A 221 30.41 1.36 -45.79
CA LEU A 221 30.68 2.33 -46.85
C LEU A 221 32.19 2.47 -47.19
N GLU A 222 33.08 1.71 -46.52
CA GLU A 222 34.55 1.86 -46.66
C GLU A 222 35.30 0.77 -47.46
N PRO A 223 34.64 -0.23 -48.08
CA PRO A 223 35.18 -0.73 -49.33
C PRO A 223 34.11 -0.92 -50.41
N LEU A 224 34.24 -0.09 -51.44
CA LEU A 224 33.83 -0.27 -52.83
C LEU A 224 32.33 -0.31 -53.14
N MET A 225 32.01 0.54 -54.11
CA MET A 225 30.85 0.43 -54.98
C MET A 225 30.66 -1.03 -55.44
N GLU A 226 29.39 -1.41 -55.61
CA GLU A 226 28.90 -2.70 -56.10
C GLU A 226 28.83 -3.82 -55.04
N ILE A 227 27.69 -3.92 -54.34
CA ILE A 227 26.93 -5.16 -54.09
C ILE A 227 25.57 -4.77 -53.45
N ARG A 228 24.51 -5.44 -53.91
CA ARG A 228 23.11 -5.31 -53.51
C ARG A 228 22.96 -5.16 -51.98
N VAL A 229 22.46 -4.01 -51.52
CA VAL A 229 22.11 -3.76 -50.13
C VAL A 229 20.96 -4.71 -49.72
N PRO A 230 21.15 -5.66 -48.79
CA PRO A 230 20.03 -6.37 -48.20
C PRO A 230 19.27 -5.37 -47.31
N ALA A 231 17.94 -5.44 -47.33
CA ALA A 231 17.04 -4.50 -46.66
C ALA A 231 17.52 -4.19 -45.23
N ALA A 232 17.78 -2.90 -44.97
CA ALA A 232 18.18 -2.43 -43.67
C ALA A 232 17.15 -2.90 -42.61
N PRO A 233 17.59 -3.48 -41.48
CA PRO A 233 16.67 -3.73 -40.37
C PRO A 233 16.08 -2.40 -39.93
N ASP A 234 14.80 -2.48 -39.58
CA ASP A 234 13.80 -1.41 -39.59
C ASP A 234 14.17 -0.21 -38.69
N ALA A 235 15.03 0.68 -39.20
CA ALA A 235 15.49 1.88 -38.49
C ALA A 235 14.31 2.78 -38.07
N GLY A 236 13.23 2.78 -38.85
CA GLY A 236 11.98 3.46 -38.53
C GLY A 236 11.23 2.83 -37.35
N ALA A 237 11.27 1.50 -37.19
CA ALA A 237 10.68 0.84 -36.03
C ALA A 237 11.47 1.15 -34.74
N LEU A 238 12.80 1.21 -34.83
CA LEU A 238 13.67 1.62 -33.71
C LEU A 238 13.45 3.09 -33.32
N GLU A 239 13.25 3.99 -34.29
CA GLU A 239 12.92 5.39 -34.00
C GLU A 239 11.53 5.56 -33.39
N LYS A 240 10.52 4.81 -33.85
CA LYS A 240 9.20 4.78 -33.21
C LYS A 240 9.29 4.27 -31.77
N GLN A 241 10.02 3.18 -31.52
CA GLN A 241 10.23 2.67 -30.16
C GLN A 241 10.98 3.68 -29.26
N LEU A 242 11.96 4.39 -29.80
CA LEU A 242 12.65 5.47 -29.08
C LEU A 242 11.71 6.63 -28.75
N GLN A 243 10.88 7.06 -29.70
CA GLN A 243 9.89 8.12 -29.49
C GLN A 243 8.81 7.71 -28.47
N GLU A 244 8.36 6.46 -28.49
CA GLU A 244 7.41 5.93 -27.51
C GLU A 244 8.02 5.86 -26.10
N ILE A 245 9.26 5.35 -25.99
CA ILE A 245 9.97 5.30 -24.69
C ILE A 245 10.30 6.71 -24.21
N GLU A 246 10.68 7.64 -25.10
CA GLU A 246 10.88 9.05 -24.74
C GLU A 246 9.57 9.70 -24.31
N ALA A 247 8.45 9.40 -24.96
CA ALA A 247 7.13 9.89 -24.55
C ALA A 247 6.72 9.31 -23.18
N GLU A 248 6.94 8.02 -22.92
CA GLU A 248 6.70 7.40 -21.61
C GLU A 248 7.64 7.95 -20.54
N LEU A 249 8.93 8.10 -20.83
CA LEU A 249 9.91 8.72 -19.93
C LEU A 249 9.58 10.18 -19.69
N THR A 250 9.06 10.91 -20.68
CA THR A 250 8.64 12.31 -20.52
C THR A 250 7.35 12.39 -19.70
N ARG A 251 6.39 11.46 -19.86
CA ARG A 251 5.22 11.35 -18.98
C ARG A 251 5.62 11.01 -17.54
N ILE A 252 6.50 10.04 -17.38
CA ILE A 252 7.04 9.68 -16.06
C ILE A 252 7.82 10.85 -15.49
N ARG A 253 8.64 11.54 -16.28
CA ARG A 253 9.41 12.73 -15.88
C ARG A 253 8.50 13.91 -15.57
N ILE A 254 7.43 14.19 -16.29
CA ILE A 254 6.42 15.19 -15.91
C ILE A 254 5.75 14.76 -14.59
N SER A 255 5.55 13.45 -14.37
CA SER A 255 5.08 12.89 -13.09
C SER A 255 6.17 12.72 -12.00
N SER A 256 7.45 13.01 -12.29
CA SER A 256 8.64 12.70 -11.46
C SER A 256 9.62 13.89 -11.34
N ALA A 257 9.40 14.98 -12.06
CA ALA A 257 10.38 16.07 -12.24
C ALA A 257 10.55 16.90 -10.97
N THR A 258 9.61 16.78 -10.05
CA THR A 258 9.68 17.49 -8.79
C THR A 258 9.37 16.50 -7.69
N ILE A 259 10.14 16.57 -6.61
CA ILE A 259 9.88 15.85 -5.37
C ILE A 259 8.44 16.17 -4.85
N GLU A 260 7.84 17.27 -5.33
CA GLU A 260 6.40 17.61 -5.20
C GLU A 260 5.44 16.55 -5.75
N ASN A 261 5.80 15.77 -6.77
CA ASN A 261 4.96 14.68 -7.28
C ASN A 261 5.17 13.33 -6.56
N HIS A 262 6.31 13.12 -5.90
CA HIS A 262 6.41 12.00 -4.96
C HIS A 262 5.43 12.20 -3.81
N LEU A 263 5.26 13.46 -3.40
CA LEU A 263 4.34 13.86 -2.36
C LEU A 263 2.86 13.74 -2.77
N ALA A 264 2.53 13.87 -4.06
CA ALA A 264 1.17 13.60 -4.56
C ALA A 264 0.84 12.09 -4.70
N LYS A 265 1.83 11.21 -4.53
CA LYS A 265 1.68 9.74 -4.65
C LYS A 265 1.77 9.00 -3.31
N VAL A 266 2.15 9.72 -2.26
CA VAL A 266 2.06 9.32 -0.85
C VAL A 266 0.70 9.77 -0.35
#